data_AF-A0A3C2BTS1-F1
#
_entry.id   AF-A0A3C2BTS1-F1
#
_cell.length_a   1.000
_cell.length_b   1.000
_cell.length_c   1.000
_cell.angle_alpha   90.00
_cell.angle_beta   90.00
_cell.angle_gamma   90.00
#
_symmetry.space_group_name_H-M   'P 1'
#
loop_
_entity.id
_entity.type
_entity.pdbx_description
1 polymer ?
#
loop_
_entity_poly.entity_id
_entity_poly.type
_entity_poly.pdbx_seq_one_letter_code
_entity_poly.pdbx_strand_id
1 'polypeptide(L)'
;MSESNASATRITPGNALRPEDIALEVRTGLAKPTEDVAEYALRLGDDALILAQRLGHWISRGPELEEDVALGNIALDQLGHARSFLTYAGG
;
A
#
# COMPACT_ATOMS: atom_id res chain seq x y z
N MET A 1 34.84 22.54 -16.05
CA MET A 1 33.43 22.84 -15.77
C MET A 1 33.07 22.00 -14.54
N SER A 2 32.96 22.66 -13.38
CA SER A 2 33.09 22.07 -12.04
C SER A 2 31.85 21.24 -11.64
N GLU A 3 32.06 19.96 -11.31
CA GLU A 3 31.11 19.15 -10.53
C GLU A 3 31.08 19.67 -9.08
N SER A 4 30.31 20.72 -8.81
CA SER A 4 30.24 21.34 -7.48
C SER A 4 28.83 21.45 -6.93
N ASN A 5 27.96 20.45 -7.15
CA ASN A 5 26.63 20.49 -6.49
C ASN A 5 25.96 19.13 -6.21
N ALA A 6 26.70 18.02 -6.20
CA ALA A 6 26.19 16.75 -5.68
C ALA A 6 26.28 16.74 -4.13
N SER A 7 25.36 17.46 -3.47
CA SER A 7 25.22 17.43 -2.02
C SER A 7 24.61 16.09 -1.57
N ALA A 8 25.33 15.35 -0.73
CA ALA A 8 24.91 14.06 -0.16
C ALA A 8 23.71 14.17 0.80
N THR A 9 23.25 15.39 1.12
CA THR A 9 22.12 15.67 2.02
C THR A 9 20.82 16.03 1.31
N ARG A 10 20.77 15.93 -0.02
CA ARG A 10 19.51 16.14 -0.74
C ARG A 10 18.60 14.94 -0.50
N ILE A 11 17.83 14.99 0.59
CA ILE A 11 16.69 14.10 0.80
C ILE A 11 15.73 14.39 -0.36
N THR A 12 15.64 13.47 -1.32
CA THR A 12 14.56 13.49 -2.31
C THR A 12 13.27 13.57 -1.50
N PRO A 13 12.39 14.58 -1.72
CA PRO A 13 11.10 14.56 -1.08
C PRO A 13 10.45 13.24 -1.45
N GLY A 14 10.30 12.35 -0.46
CA GLY A 14 9.71 11.04 -0.68
C GLY A 14 8.28 11.29 -1.11
N ASN A 15 8.00 11.16 -2.41
CA ASN A 15 6.62 11.16 -2.86
C ASN A 15 6.06 9.82 -2.39
N ALA A 16 5.24 9.85 -1.33
CA ALA A 16 4.56 8.66 -0.87
C ALA A 16 3.74 8.12 -2.06
N LEU A 17 3.96 6.86 -2.43
CA LEU A 17 3.11 6.18 -3.39
C LEU A 17 1.77 5.92 -2.70
N ARG A 18 0.78 6.75 -3.01
CA ARG A 18 -0.55 6.60 -2.43
C ARG A 18 -1.37 5.68 -3.32
N PRO A 19 -2.32 4.91 -2.77
CA PRO A 19 -3.20 4.06 -3.56
C PRO A 19 -3.95 4.83 -4.68
N GLU A 20 -4.29 6.10 -4.46
CA GLU A 20 -4.91 6.96 -5.47
C GLU A 20 -3.99 7.32 -6.65
N ASP A 21 -2.68 7.41 -6.42
CA ASP A 21 -1.70 7.68 -7.48
C ASP A 21 -1.60 6.45 -8.39
N ILE A 22 -1.51 5.26 -7.79
CA ILE A 22 -1.56 3.97 -8.50
C ILE A 22 -2.85 3.87 -9.32
N ALA A 23 -4.00 4.16 -8.71
CA ALA A 23 -5.29 4.14 -9.40
C ALA A 23 -5.37 5.14 -10.56
N LEU A 24 -4.71 6.28 -10.45
CA LEU A 24 -4.65 7.27 -11.54
C LEU A 24 -3.76 6.80 -12.68
N GLU A 25 -2.57 6.27 -12.38
CA GLU A 25 -1.64 5.75 -13.38
C GLU A 25 -2.22 4.55 -14.14
N VAL A 26 -2.93 3.66 -13.44
CA VAL A 26 -3.65 2.53 -14.05
C VAL A 26 -4.75 3.03 -14.99
N ARG A 27 -5.65 3.91 -14.50
CA ARG A 27 -6.75 4.49 -15.32
C ARG A 27 -6.27 5.29 -16.53
N THR A 28 -5.12 5.93 -16.42
CA THR A 28 -4.52 6.70 -17.53
C THR A 28 -3.68 5.83 -18.47
N GLY A 29 -3.53 4.53 -18.17
CA GLY A 29 -2.73 3.58 -18.95
C GLY A 29 -1.22 3.79 -18.82
N LEU A 30 -0.78 4.66 -17.90
CA LEU A 30 0.64 4.91 -17.62
C LEU A 30 1.28 3.77 -16.83
N ALA A 31 0.48 3.02 -16.06
CA ALA A 31 0.90 1.82 -15.35
C ALA A 31 0.01 0.64 -15.74
N LYS A 32 0.50 -0.23 -16.62
CA LYS A 32 -0.14 -1.49 -16.97
C LYS A 32 0.79 -2.65 -16.61
N PRO A 33 0.48 -3.48 -15.60
CA PRO A 33 1.30 -4.64 -15.30
C PRO A 33 1.26 -5.65 -16.44
N THR A 34 2.34 -6.44 -16.57
CA THR A 34 2.29 -7.69 -17.34
C THR A 34 1.39 -8.70 -16.61
N GLU A 35 0.92 -9.72 -17.30
CA GLU A 35 0.03 -10.74 -16.71
C GLU A 35 0.61 -11.35 -15.42
N ASP A 36 1.88 -11.79 -15.45
CA ASP A 36 2.54 -12.38 -14.28
C ASP A 36 2.62 -11.39 -13.09
N VAL A 37 2.82 -10.10 -13.37
CA VAL A 37 2.88 -9.06 -12.34
C VAL A 37 1.50 -8.76 -11.79
N ALA A 38 0.47 -8.74 -12.64
CA ALA A 38 -0.92 -8.56 -12.25
C ALA A 38 -1.38 -9.72 -11.36
N GLU A 39 -1.06 -10.96 -11.73
CA GLU A 39 -1.38 -12.15 -10.94
C GLU A 39 -0.67 -12.13 -9.58
N TYR A 40 0.61 -11.73 -9.55
CA TYR A 40 1.34 -11.60 -8.29
C TYR A 40 0.75 -10.49 -7.40
N ALA A 41 0.42 -9.34 -7.97
CA ALA A 41 -0.24 -8.26 -7.24
C ALA A 41 -1.62 -8.69 -6.71
N LEU A 42 -2.39 -9.45 -7.49
CA LEU A 42 -3.67 -10.00 -7.05
C LEU A 42 -3.51 -10.87 -5.80
N ARG A 43 -2.55 -11.80 -5.80
CA ARG A 43 -2.25 -12.66 -4.64
C ARG A 43 -1.87 -11.86 -3.40
N LEU A 44 -1.02 -10.85 -3.54
CA LEU A 44 -0.65 -9.95 -2.43
C LEU A 44 -1.85 -9.15 -1.92
N GLY A 45 -2.71 -8.69 -2.83
CA GLY A 45 -3.95 -7.98 -2.50
C GLY A 45 -4.90 -8.85 -1.69
N ASP A 46 -5.09 -10.10 -2.09
CA ASP A 46 -5.93 -11.08 -1.39
C ASP A 46 -5.39 -11.41 0.01
N ASP A 47 -4.07 -11.64 0.14
CA ASP A 47 -3.42 -11.87 1.44
C ASP A 47 -3.64 -10.70 2.40
N ALA A 48 -3.43 -9.47 1.91
CA ALA A 48 -3.63 -8.26 2.70
C ALA A 48 -5.10 -8.07 3.09
N LEU A 49 -6.04 -8.35 2.17
CA LEU A 49 -7.48 -8.23 2.41
C LEU A 49 -7.96 -9.21 3.47
N ILE A 50 -7.55 -10.48 3.36
CA ILE A 50 -7.90 -11.52 4.33
C ILE A 50 -7.29 -11.20 5.69
N LEU A 51 -6.06 -10.71 5.74
CA LEU A 51 -5.45 -10.30 7.00
C LEU A 51 -6.20 -9.13 7.64
N ALA A 52 -6.59 -8.10 6.87
CA ALA A 52 -7.39 -6.99 7.37
C ALA A 52 -8.72 -7.47 7.98
N GLN A 53 -9.42 -8.40 7.32
CA GLN A 53 -10.64 -9.03 7.84
C GLN A 53 -10.40 -9.80 9.16
N ARG A 54 -9.33 -10.60 9.20
CA ARG A 54 -8.95 -11.36 10.41
C ARG A 54 -8.57 -10.47 11.57
N LEU A 55 -7.88 -9.36 11.32
CA LEU A 55 -7.58 -8.37 12.35
C LEU A 55 -8.84 -7.64 12.81
N GLY A 56 -9.78 -7.37 11.89
CA GLY A 56 -11.10 -6.81 12.22
C GLY A 56 -11.90 -7.68 13.20
N HIS A 57 -11.71 -9.01 13.18
CA HIS A 57 -12.27 -9.88 14.20
C HIS A 57 -11.74 -9.54 15.60
N TRP A 58 -10.54 -9.01 15.77
CA TRP A 58 -10.01 -8.75 17.11
C TRP A 58 -10.34 -7.35 17.65
N ILE A 59 -11.02 -6.50 16.88
CA ILE A 59 -11.45 -5.18 17.35
C ILE A 59 -12.41 -5.32 18.54
N SER A 60 -12.20 -4.49 19.56
CA SER A 60 -12.91 -4.49 20.85
C SER A 60 -12.75 -5.79 21.64
N ARG A 61 -11.65 -6.51 21.40
CA ARG A 61 -11.28 -7.75 22.10
C ARG A 61 -9.88 -7.68 22.71
N GLY A 62 -9.19 -6.55 22.53
CA GLY A 62 -7.95 -6.25 23.21
C GLY A 62 -8.15 -6.10 24.72
N PRO A 63 -7.08 -6.31 25.52
CA PRO A 63 -7.12 -6.10 26.96
C PRO A 63 -7.26 -4.61 27.32
N GLU A 64 -6.70 -3.71 26.50
CA GLU A 64 -6.73 -2.26 26.69
C GLU A 64 -7.13 -1.53 25.39
N LEU A 65 -7.69 -0.33 25.52
CA LEU A 65 -8.17 0.46 24.38
C LEU A 65 -7.04 0.80 23.40
N GLU A 66 -5.84 1.09 23.91
CA GLU A 66 -4.65 1.40 23.12
C GLU A 66 -4.26 0.24 22.20
N GLU A 67 -4.42 -0.99 22.68
CA GLU A 67 -4.14 -2.20 21.89
C GLU A 67 -5.21 -2.41 20.80
N ASP A 68 -6.49 -2.18 21.12
CA ASP A 68 -7.57 -2.20 20.12
C ASP A 68 -7.36 -1.15 19.03
N VAL A 69 -6.93 0.07 19.39
CA VAL A 69 -6.61 1.15 18.46
C VAL A 69 -5.41 0.80 17.59
N ALA A 70 -4.33 0.26 18.20
CA ALA A 70 -3.15 -0.17 17.47
C ALA A 70 -3.48 -1.28 16.46
N LEU A 71 -4.26 -2.27 16.87
CA LEU A 71 -4.74 -3.35 16.01
C LEU A 71 -5.62 -2.82 14.88
N GLY A 72 -6.53 -1.88 15.17
CA GLY A 72 -7.36 -1.22 14.18
C GLY A 72 -6.53 -0.48 13.13
N ASN A 73 -5.46 0.20 13.54
CA ASN A 73 -4.55 0.88 12.61
C ASN A 73 -3.83 -0.12 11.69
N ILE A 74 -3.34 -1.24 12.22
CA ILE A 74 -2.72 -2.29 11.41
C ILE A 74 -3.74 -2.88 10.41
N ALA A 75 -4.98 -3.10 10.83
CA ALA A 75 -6.04 -3.57 9.95
C ALA A 75 -6.33 -2.58 8.81
N LEU A 76 -6.33 -1.28 9.11
CA LEU A 76 -6.51 -0.22 8.12
C LEU A 76 -5.35 -0.13 7.14
N ASP A 77 -4.10 -0.27 7.61
CA ASP A 77 -2.92 -0.30 6.75
C ASP A 77 -2.98 -1.48 5.77
N GLN A 78 -3.34 -2.67 6.26
CA GLN A 78 -3.51 -3.85 5.41
C GLN A 78 -4.65 -3.69 4.40
N LEU A 79 -5.75 -3.03 4.78
CA LEU A 79 -6.83 -2.69 3.84
C LEU A 79 -6.34 -1.69 2.77
N GLY A 80 -5.50 -0.73 3.15
CA GLY A 80 -4.82 0.18 2.23
C GLY A 80 -3.95 -0.57 1.22
N HIS A 81 -3.13 -1.52 1.69
CA HIS A 81 -2.31 -2.38 0.83
C HIS A 81 -3.16 -3.21 -0.13
N ALA A 82 -4.23 -3.86 0.37
CA ALA A 82 -5.16 -4.61 -0.46
C ALA A 82 -5.75 -3.74 -1.58
N ARG A 83 -6.21 -2.53 -1.25
CA ARG A 83 -6.76 -1.60 -2.23
C ARG A 83 -5.74 -1.22 -3.30
N SER A 84 -4.50 -0.92 -2.92
CA SER A 84 -3.42 -0.60 -3.88
C SER A 84 -3.16 -1.74 -4.85
N PHE A 85 -2.94 -2.95 -4.31
CA PHE A 85 -2.58 -4.12 -5.12
C PHE A 85 -3.71 -4.59 -6.01
N LEU A 86 -4.94 -4.66 -5.51
CA LEU A 86 -6.11 -5.07 -6.30
C LEU A 86 -6.44 -4.05 -7.39
N THR A 87 -6.26 -2.75 -7.12
CA THR A 87 -6.43 -1.72 -8.15
C THR A 87 -5.36 -1.85 -9.24
N TYR A 88 -4.11 -2.09 -8.85
CA TYR A 88 -3.02 -2.29 -9.80
C TYR A 88 -3.21 -3.55 -10.66
N ALA A 89 -3.63 -4.66 -10.05
CA ALA A 89 -3.89 -5.92 -10.74
C ALA A 89 -5.09 -5.85 -11.70
N GLY A 90 -6.11 -5.06 -11.36
CA GLY A 90 -7.34 -4.94 -12.15
C GLY A 90 -7.16 -4.28 -13.53
N GLY A 91 -6.16 -3.41 -13.68
CA GLY A 91 -5.87 -2.71 -14.93
C GLY A 91 -6.83 -1.58 -15.30
#